data_AF-A0A8J6JB27-F1
#
_entry.id   AF-A0A8J6JB27-F1
#
_cell.length_a   1.000
_cell.length_b   1.000
_cell.length_c   1.000
_cell.angle_alpha   90.00
_cell.angle_beta   90.00
_cell.angle_gamma   90.00
#
_symmetry.space_group_name_H-M   'P 1'
#
loop_
_entity.id
_entity.type
_entity.pdbx_description
1 polymer ?
#
loop_
_entity_poly.entity_id
_entity_poly.type
_entity_poly.pdbx_seq_one_letter_code
_entity_poly.pdbx_strand_id
1 'polypeptide(L)'
;MTGRTNAVVTRTSAAFYAASWAEINAVAQSGRASQAWALGDAKEVTLTTGETILIRIEDFDHDDLAGGGKAPLTLGMSKCLNAGRQMNGSASSSGGWGQSAMRAWMPTLLGQLPSDLRALIKQAQKKTYDGYGSSHIEVTSDKLWLFSEVEVRGSTFVSAEGEGTLYPLFRSDAARIKTAGGSPSVWWLRSPHIGTGVHFCSVDAQGGNGSTLASGTAGVSVGFCI
;
A
#
# COMPACT_ATOMS: atom_id res chain seq x y z
N MET A 1 -15.89 52.19 -16.10
CA MET A 1 -16.13 51.08 -15.17
C MET A 1 -15.85 49.79 -15.90
N THR A 2 -14.62 49.31 -15.84
CA THR A 2 -14.15 48.11 -16.54
C THR A 2 -14.46 46.88 -15.69
N GLY A 3 -15.47 46.11 -16.12
CA GLY A 3 -15.81 44.82 -15.52
C GLY A 3 -14.67 43.82 -15.75
N ARG A 4 -14.05 43.35 -14.67
CA ARG A 4 -13.22 42.15 -14.69
C ARG A 4 -14.10 40.97 -14.30
N THR A 5 -14.46 40.16 -15.28
CA THR A 5 -15.00 38.83 -15.07
C THR A 5 -13.86 37.96 -14.52
N ASN A 6 -13.88 37.70 -13.20
CA ASN A 6 -13.11 36.61 -12.62
C ASN A 6 -13.75 35.30 -13.09
N ALA A 7 -13.32 34.80 -14.25
CA ALA A 7 -13.59 33.42 -14.63
C ALA A 7 -12.82 32.53 -13.65
N VAL A 8 -13.51 31.99 -12.66
CA VAL A 8 -13.04 30.82 -11.93
C VAL A 8 -12.98 29.70 -12.97
N VAL A 9 -11.79 29.44 -13.52
CA VAL A 9 -11.56 28.30 -14.41
C VAL A 9 -11.59 27.06 -13.54
N THR A 10 -12.80 26.56 -13.27
CA THR A 10 -13.01 25.22 -12.72
C THR A 10 -12.75 24.25 -13.86
N ARG A 11 -11.47 23.96 -14.14
CA ARG A 11 -11.14 22.76 -14.92
C ARG A 11 -11.52 21.56 -14.05
N THR A 12 -12.66 20.96 -14.33
CA THR A 12 -13.05 19.67 -13.76
C THR A 12 -11.97 18.67 -14.18
N SER A 13 -11.30 18.04 -13.22
CA SER A 13 -10.41 16.91 -13.50
C SER A 13 -11.20 15.77 -14.13
N ALA A 14 -10.57 14.98 -14.99
CA ALA A 14 -11.15 13.71 -15.39
C ALA A 14 -11.39 12.83 -14.16
N ALA A 15 -12.41 11.96 -14.20
CA ALA A 15 -12.60 10.94 -13.18
C ALA A 15 -11.35 10.06 -13.07
N PHE A 16 -10.99 9.61 -11.86
CA PHE A 16 -9.73 8.91 -11.60
C PHE A 16 -9.53 7.69 -12.52
N TYR A 17 -10.58 6.89 -12.73
CA TYR A 17 -10.54 5.72 -13.61
C TYR A 17 -10.21 6.07 -15.08
N ALA A 18 -10.59 7.27 -15.53
CA ALA A 18 -10.44 7.73 -16.90
C ALA A 18 -9.16 8.55 -17.12
N ALA A 19 -8.64 9.20 -16.08
CA ALA A 19 -7.42 10.00 -16.16
C ALA A 19 -6.19 9.11 -16.51
N SER A 20 -5.31 9.62 -17.36
CA SER A 20 -3.99 9.03 -17.60
C SER A 20 -3.10 9.20 -16.35
N TRP A 21 -2.08 8.36 -16.21
CA TRP A 21 -1.13 8.48 -15.10
C TRP A 21 -0.40 9.83 -15.09
N ALA A 22 -0.13 10.40 -16.27
CA ALA A 22 0.45 11.73 -16.40
C ALA A 22 -0.49 12.83 -15.87
N GLU A 23 -1.80 12.75 -16.18
CA GLU A 23 -2.81 13.68 -15.64
C GLU A 23 -2.97 13.51 -14.13
N ILE A 24 -2.98 12.26 -13.65
CA ILE A 24 -3.03 11.95 -12.21
C ILE A 24 -1.87 12.63 -11.48
N ASN A 25 -0.65 12.43 -11.97
CA ASN A 25 0.52 13.07 -11.39
C ASN A 25 0.46 14.60 -11.51
N ALA A 26 0.01 15.17 -12.62
CA ALA A 26 -0.10 16.63 -12.77
C ALA A 26 -1.06 17.26 -11.75
N VAL A 27 -2.23 16.62 -11.50
CA VAL A 27 -3.17 17.07 -10.47
C VAL A 27 -2.58 16.89 -9.07
N ALA A 28 -1.91 15.76 -8.82
CA ALA A 28 -1.23 15.48 -7.56
C ALA A 28 -0.16 16.54 -7.23
N GLN A 29 0.75 16.85 -8.17
CA GLN A 29 1.78 17.88 -8.00
C GLN A 29 1.19 19.30 -7.87
N SER A 30 -0.04 19.53 -8.32
CA SER A 30 -0.71 20.83 -8.15
C SER A 30 -1.28 21.05 -6.74
N GLY A 31 -1.25 20.03 -5.86
CA GLY A 31 -1.87 20.09 -4.53
C GLY A 31 -3.40 20.04 -4.55
N ARG A 32 -4.00 19.54 -5.65
CA ARG A 32 -5.46 19.53 -5.85
C ARG A 32 -6.07 18.14 -5.92
N ALA A 33 -5.31 17.09 -5.57
CA ALA A 33 -5.79 15.71 -5.66
C ALA A 33 -7.06 15.46 -4.83
N SER A 34 -7.11 15.93 -3.59
CA SER A 34 -8.28 15.80 -2.70
C SER A 34 -9.48 16.65 -3.11
N GLN A 35 -9.31 17.61 -4.03
CA GLN A 35 -10.40 18.37 -4.65
C GLN A 35 -10.90 17.69 -5.93
N ALA A 36 -10.04 16.89 -6.56
CA ALA A 36 -10.29 16.22 -7.83
C ALA A 36 -10.93 14.84 -7.67
N TRP A 37 -10.53 14.11 -6.61
CA TRP A 37 -10.88 12.72 -6.37
C TRP A 37 -11.15 12.46 -4.88
N ALA A 38 -11.84 11.36 -4.61
CA ALA A 38 -12.16 10.91 -3.26
C ALA A 38 -11.36 9.67 -2.86
N LEU A 39 -11.28 9.40 -1.56
CA LEU A 39 -10.76 8.14 -1.04
C LEU A 39 -11.55 6.97 -1.63
N GLY A 40 -10.85 5.94 -2.10
CA GLY A 40 -11.45 4.77 -2.73
C GLY A 40 -11.71 4.90 -4.23
N ASP A 41 -11.58 6.10 -4.82
CA ASP A 41 -11.56 6.22 -6.29
C ASP A 41 -10.47 5.32 -6.85
N ALA A 42 -10.82 4.56 -7.89
CA ALA A 42 -10.00 3.44 -8.35
C ALA A 42 -9.85 3.37 -9.87
N LYS A 43 -8.74 2.80 -10.31
CA LYS A 43 -8.36 2.62 -11.71
C LYS A 43 -7.79 1.22 -11.92
N GLU A 44 -8.22 0.58 -12.99
CA GLU A 44 -7.68 -0.72 -13.40
C GLU A 44 -6.31 -0.56 -14.05
N VAL A 45 -5.42 -1.51 -13.75
CA VAL A 45 -4.07 -1.59 -14.27
C VAL A 45 -3.82 -3.02 -14.71
N THR A 46 -3.46 -3.21 -15.98
CA THR A 46 -3.05 -4.52 -16.48
C THR A 46 -1.54 -4.66 -16.36
N LEU A 47 -1.11 -5.68 -15.62
CA LEU A 47 0.29 -6.06 -15.47
C LEU A 47 0.84 -6.67 -16.77
N THR A 48 2.16 -6.69 -16.93
CA THR A 48 2.81 -7.37 -18.07
C THR A 48 2.53 -8.87 -18.12
N THR A 49 2.08 -9.47 -17.02
CA THR A 49 1.62 -10.87 -16.95
C THR A 49 0.23 -11.08 -17.54
N GLY A 50 -0.50 -10.02 -17.86
CA GLY A 50 -1.90 -10.05 -18.30
C GLY A 50 -2.92 -10.00 -17.15
N GLU A 51 -2.48 -10.05 -15.89
CA GLU A 51 -3.37 -9.89 -14.73
C GLU A 51 -3.81 -8.43 -14.57
N THR A 52 -5.10 -8.20 -14.38
CA THR A 52 -5.65 -6.87 -14.07
C THR A 52 -5.80 -6.69 -12.57
N ILE A 53 -5.16 -5.65 -12.03
CA ILE A 53 -5.27 -5.22 -10.64
C ILE A 53 -6.07 -3.92 -10.57
N LEU A 54 -6.74 -3.69 -9.44
CA LEU A 54 -7.47 -2.44 -9.18
C LEU A 54 -6.71 -1.62 -8.14
N ILE A 55 -6.21 -0.46 -8.56
CA ILE A 55 -5.50 0.50 -7.71
C ILE A 55 -6.47 1.57 -7.24
N ARG A 56 -6.53 1.84 -5.94
CA ARG A 56 -7.39 2.86 -5.33
C ARG A 56 -6.59 3.91 -4.57
N ILE A 57 -7.17 5.08 -4.38
CA ILE A 57 -6.65 6.11 -3.48
C ILE A 57 -6.89 5.67 -2.03
N GLU A 58 -5.82 5.37 -1.30
CA GLU A 58 -5.88 5.00 0.12
C GLU A 58 -5.91 6.24 1.01
N ASP A 59 -5.12 7.26 0.67
CA ASP A 59 -5.09 8.54 1.39
C ASP A 59 -4.36 9.64 0.60
N PHE A 60 -4.47 10.89 1.09
CA PHE A 60 -3.75 12.07 0.61
C PHE A 60 -2.78 12.55 1.70
N ASP A 61 -1.58 12.98 1.30
CA ASP A 61 -0.57 13.56 2.21
C ASP A 61 -0.22 12.68 3.44
N HIS A 62 -0.38 11.35 3.32
CA HIS A 62 -0.23 10.40 4.42
C HIS A 62 1.22 9.98 4.64
N ASP A 63 1.86 9.47 3.59
CA ASP A 63 3.18 8.87 3.67
C ASP A 63 4.30 9.88 3.47
N ASP A 64 5.36 9.76 4.27
CA ASP A 64 6.58 10.55 4.11
C ASP A 64 7.41 10.00 2.94
N LEU A 65 7.84 10.88 2.04
CA LEU A 65 8.74 10.51 0.94
C LEU A 65 10.19 10.47 1.43
N ALA A 66 10.98 9.54 0.89
CA ALA A 66 12.42 9.46 1.18
C ALA A 66 13.17 10.73 0.73
N GLY A 67 12.67 11.43 -0.29
CA GLY A 67 13.18 12.73 -0.75
C GLY A 67 12.73 13.93 0.07
N GLY A 68 11.96 13.72 1.14
CA GLY A 68 11.37 14.76 1.98
C GLY A 68 9.95 15.14 1.56
N GLY A 69 9.18 15.63 2.54
CA GLY A 69 7.77 16.00 2.35
C GLY A 69 6.82 14.79 2.33
N LYS A 70 5.52 15.07 2.20
CA LYS A 70 4.47 14.07 2.07
C LYS A 70 4.22 13.73 0.61
N ALA A 71 3.86 12.47 0.34
CA ALA A 71 3.34 12.07 -0.95
C ALA A 71 1.94 12.65 -1.16
N PRO A 72 1.67 13.37 -2.27
CA PRO A 72 0.33 13.88 -2.54
C PRO A 72 -0.73 12.76 -2.62
N LEU A 73 -0.35 11.57 -3.08
CA LEU A 73 -1.20 10.40 -3.16
C LEU A 73 -0.50 9.17 -2.58
N THR A 74 -1.18 8.50 -1.66
CA THR A 74 -0.92 7.08 -1.37
C THR A 74 -1.97 6.24 -2.09
N LEU A 75 -1.49 5.32 -2.93
CA LEU A 75 -2.28 4.39 -3.70
C LEU A 75 -2.08 2.97 -3.16
N GLY A 76 -3.08 2.13 -3.33
CA GLY A 76 -3.05 0.74 -2.87
C GLY A 76 -3.88 -0.19 -3.73
N MET A 77 -3.51 -1.46 -3.77
CA MET A 77 -4.34 -2.48 -4.41
C MET A 77 -5.59 -2.73 -3.57
N SER A 78 -6.78 -2.76 -4.18
CA SER A 78 -8.02 -3.11 -3.45
C SER A 78 -8.18 -4.62 -3.22
N LYS A 79 -7.49 -5.44 -4.00
CA LYS A 79 -7.49 -6.91 -3.97
C LYS A 79 -6.06 -7.44 -3.91
N CYS A 80 -5.91 -8.75 -3.71
CA CYS A 80 -4.62 -9.40 -3.83
C CYS A 80 -4.32 -9.75 -5.29
N LEU A 81 -3.04 -9.98 -5.58
CA LEU A 81 -2.66 -10.75 -6.76
C LEU A 81 -3.33 -12.13 -6.72
N ASN A 82 -3.61 -12.69 -7.90
CA ASN A 82 -4.21 -14.02 -8.04
C ASN A 82 -3.32 -15.12 -7.43
N ALA A 83 -2.01 -15.00 -7.61
CA ALA A 83 -1.04 -15.90 -7.00
C ALA A 83 -0.58 -15.35 -5.64
N GLY A 84 -0.74 -16.16 -4.60
CA GLY A 84 -0.12 -15.91 -3.30
C GLY A 84 1.40 -16.11 -3.35
N ARG A 85 2.09 -15.59 -2.34
CA ARG A 85 3.55 -15.74 -2.20
C ARG A 85 3.90 -15.98 -0.73
N GLN A 86 5.04 -16.64 -0.49
CA GLN A 86 5.61 -16.75 0.85
C GLN A 86 6.31 -15.46 1.26
N MET A 87 6.23 -15.08 2.54
CA MET A 87 6.99 -13.94 3.05
C MET A 87 8.50 -14.23 2.96
N ASN A 88 8.91 -15.42 3.42
CA ASN A 88 10.27 -15.94 3.42
C ASN A 88 10.29 -17.42 3.01
N GLY A 89 11.44 -17.91 2.51
CA GLY A 89 11.62 -19.32 2.13
C GLY A 89 11.70 -20.30 3.32
N SER A 90 11.78 -19.78 4.55
CA SER A 90 11.83 -20.56 5.80
C SER A 90 10.89 -19.96 6.84
N ALA A 91 10.58 -20.74 7.87
CA ALA A 91 9.76 -20.31 9.01
C ALA A 91 10.57 -19.38 9.94
N SER A 92 10.99 -18.22 9.43
CA SER A 92 11.74 -17.21 10.17
C SER A 92 11.25 -15.82 9.79
N SER A 93 11.07 -14.97 10.80
CA SER A 93 10.83 -13.53 10.67
C SER A 93 12.01 -12.68 11.11
N SER A 94 13.18 -13.30 11.28
CA SER A 94 14.42 -12.61 11.64
C SER A 94 14.79 -11.57 10.57
N GLY A 95 15.19 -10.38 11.00
CA GLY A 95 15.51 -9.26 10.12
C GLY A 95 14.29 -8.53 9.55
N GLY A 96 13.08 -8.87 10.01
CA GLY A 96 11.85 -8.12 9.75
C GLY A 96 11.50 -7.97 8.27
N TRP A 97 10.84 -6.86 7.95
CA TRP A 97 10.51 -6.51 6.57
C TRP A 97 11.77 -6.22 5.76
N GLY A 98 12.74 -5.52 6.36
CA GLY A 98 13.98 -5.07 5.73
C GLY A 98 14.76 -6.19 5.05
N GLN A 99 14.80 -7.39 5.65
CA GLN A 99 15.50 -8.57 5.13
C GLN A 99 14.57 -9.63 4.53
N SER A 100 13.26 -9.38 4.44
CA SER A 100 12.31 -10.36 3.92
C SER A 100 12.51 -10.65 2.42
N ALA A 101 12.28 -11.91 2.03
CA ALA A 101 12.29 -12.31 0.62
C ALA A 101 11.16 -11.62 -0.17
N MET A 102 10.04 -11.30 0.50
CA MET A 102 8.95 -10.51 -0.06
C MET A 102 9.39 -9.11 -0.47
N ARG A 103 10.10 -8.38 0.40
CA ARG A 103 10.65 -7.05 0.09
C ARG A 103 11.66 -7.13 -1.05
N ALA A 104 12.55 -8.12 -1.03
CA ALA A 104 13.52 -8.35 -2.11
C ALA A 104 12.86 -8.65 -3.47
N TRP A 105 11.63 -9.17 -3.48
CA TRP A 105 10.84 -9.45 -4.69
C TRP A 105 10.01 -8.24 -5.18
N MET A 106 9.76 -7.22 -4.36
CA MET A 106 8.99 -6.04 -4.76
C MET A 106 9.47 -5.36 -6.06
N PRO A 107 10.79 -5.26 -6.36
CA PRO A 107 11.26 -4.73 -7.64
C PRO A 107 10.78 -5.54 -8.86
N THR A 108 10.58 -6.85 -8.73
CA THR A 108 10.01 -7.68 -9.80
C THR A 108 8.55 -7.29 -10.07
N LEU A 109 7.73 -7.15 -9.02
CA LEU A 109 6.35 -6.68 -9.16
C LEU A 109 6.28 -5.26 -9.73
N LEU A 110 7.16 -4.36 -9.28
CA LEU A 110 7.29 -3.01 -9.83
C LEU A 110 7.55 -3.04 -11.34
N GLY A 111 8.42 -3.95 -11.81
CA GLY A 111 8.70 -4.16 -13.23
C GLY A 111 7.51 -4.64 -14.06
N GLN A 112 6.48 -5.21 -13.43
CA GLN A 112 5.26 -5.66 -14.09
C GLN A 112 4.20 -4.56 -14.27
N LEU A 113 4.33 -3.44 -13.55
CA LEU A 113 3.45 -2.28 -13.76
C LEU A 113 3.72 -1.62 -15.11
N PRO A 114 2.70 -0.98 -15.73
CA PRO A 114 2.88 -0.13 -16.92
C PRO A 114 4.00 0.90 -16.72
N SER A 115 4.75 1.18 -17.79
CA SER A 115 5.94 2.03 -17.72
C SER A 115 5.62 3.48 -17.32
N ASP A 116 4.48 4.00 -17.77
CA ASP A 116 3.98 5.35 -17.46
C ASP A 116 3.62 5.50 -15.97
N LEU A 117 3.00 4.49 -15.36
CA LEU A 117 2.79 4.43 -13.91
C LEU A 117 4.12 4.26 -13.17
N ARG A 118 4.93 3.28 -13.54
CA ARG A 118 6.19 2.94 -12.86
C ARG A 118 7.16 4.13 -12.79
N ALA A 119 7.18 4.97 -13.82
CA ALA A 119 8.03 6.17 -13.88
C ALA A 119 7.67 7.22 -12.81
N LEU A 120 6.44 7.21 -12.30
CA LEU A 120 5.91 8.19 -11.35
C LEU A 120 6.04 7.73 -9.89
N ILE A 121 6.26 6.44 -9.65
CA ILE A 121 6.32 5.87 -8.30
C ILE A 121 7.56 6.36 -7.56
N LYS A 122 7.33 6.94 -6.38
CA LYS A 122 8.34 7.47 -5.47
C LYS A 122 8.61 6.50 -4.32
N GLN A 123 9.78 6.63 -3.71
CA GLN A 123 10.10 5.89 -2.48
C GLN A 123 9.45 6.57 -1.28
N ALA A 124 8.67 5.80 -0.52
CA ALA A 124 8.11 6.20 0.76
C ALA A 124 8.93 5.61 1.92
N GLN A 125 8.99 6.34 3.02
CA GLN A 125 9.60 5.90 4.27
C GLN A 125 8.59 5.03 5.03
N LYS A 126 8.87 3.73 5.14
CA LYS A 126 7.98 2.80 5.84
C LYS A 126 8.61 2.35 7.14
N LYS A 127 7.88 2.53 8.23
CA LYS A 127 8.26 2.12 9.57
C LYS A 127 7.77 0.70 9.82
N THR A 128 8.66 -0.14 10.35
CA THR A 128 8.33 -1.54 10.66
C THR A 128 9.09 -1.98 11.91
N TYR A 129 8.46 -2.79 12.74
CA TYR A 129 9.13 -3.51 13.80
C TYR A 129 10.08 -4.56 13.20
N ASP A 130 11.33 -4.61 13.65
CA ASP A 130 12.35 -5.49 13.05
C ASP A 130 12.38 -6.92 13.63
N GLY A 131 11.43 -7.26 14.51
CA GLY A 131 11.05 -8.65 14.81
C GLY A 131 11.33 -9.14 16.23
N TYR A 132 10.89 -10.37 16.51
CA TYR A 132 10.90 -11.00 17.83
C TYR A 132 12.21 -10.81 18.61
N GLY A 133 12.09 -10.34 19.86
CA GLY A 133 13.23 -10.09 20.75
C GLY A 133 13.91 -8.73 20.54
N SER A 134 13.40 -7.91 19.61
CA SER A 134 13.83 -6.53 19.41
C SER A 134 12.86 -5.53 20.04
N SER A 135 13.29 -4.27 20.12
CA SER A 135 12.44 -3.11 20.43
C SER A 135 12.62 -2.00 19.39
N HIS A 136 13.23 -2.32 18.24
CA HIS A 136 13.61 -1.36 17.23
C HIS A 136 12.55 -1.23 16.14
N ILE A 137 12.33 0.01 15.70
CA ILE A 137 11.54 0.31 14.50
C ILE A 137 12.53 0.67 13.40
N GLU A 138 12.65 -0.21 12.42
CA GLU A 138 13.39 0.06 11.20
C GLU A 138 12.61 1.00 10.28
N VAL A 139 13.34 1.78 9.48
CA VAL A 139 12.77 2.63 8.44
C VAL A 139 13.37 2.24 7.10
N THR A 140 12.52 1.76 6.19
CA THR A 140 12.90 1.40 4.82
C THR A 140 12.42 2.45 3.82
N SER A 141 13.15 2.63 2.72
CA SER A 141 12.75 3.48 1.59
C SER A 141 12.26 2.60 0.44
N ASP A 142 10.95 2.43 0.31
CA ASP A 142 10.36 1.44 -0.58
C ASP A 142 9.47 2.10 -1.66
N LYS A 143 9.57 1.59 -2.90
CA LYS A 143 8.65 2.00 -3.98
C LYS A 143 7.30 1.27 -3.90
N LEU A 144 7.34 -0.01 -3.54
CA LEU A 144 6.16 -0.82 -3.22
C LEU A 144 6.38 -1.42 -1.82
N TRP A 145 5.34 -1.48 -0.99
CA TRP A 145 5.38 -2.10 0.33
C TRP A 145 4.11 -2.89 0.62
N LEU A 146 4.19 -3.81 1.59
CA LEU A 146 3.00 -4.32 2.26
C LEU A 146 2.62 -3.39 3.42
N PHE A 147 1.34 -3.21 3.67
CA PHE A 147 0.84 -2.41 4.80
C PHE A 147 1.28 -3.00 6.15
N SER A 148 1.42 -2.18 7.19
CA SER A 148 1.66 -2.67 8.57
C SER A 148 0.34 -2.99 9.27
N GLU A 149 0.40 -3.70 10.40
CA GLU A 149 -0.76 -3.91 11.25
C GLU A 149 -1.35 -2.58 11.73
N VAL A 150 -0.50 -1.66 12.20
CA VAL A 150 -0.94 -0.33 12.66
C VAL A 150 -1.62 0.45 11.54
N GLU A 151 -1.11 0.39 10.31
CA GLU A 151 -1.69 1.07 9.14
C GLU A 151 -3.06 0.52 8.73
N VAL A 152 -3.37 -0.72 9.11
CA VAL A 152 -4.61 -1.40 8.72
C VAL A 152 -5.61 -1.48 9.88
N ARG A 153 -5.14 -1.41 11.13
CA ARG A 153 -5.98 -1.55 12.34
C ARG A 153 -6.07 -0.28 13.17
N GLY A 154 -5.06 0.58 13.11
CA GLY A 154 -4.92 1.71 14.02
C GLY A 154 -4.54 1.31 15.45
N SER A 155 -4.24 0.03 15.68
CA SER A 155 -3.78 -0.51 16.95
C SER A 155 -2.82 -1.67 16.71
N THR A 156 -2.06 -2.02 17.75
CA THR A 156 -1.21 -3.21 17.79
C THR A 156 -1.98 -4.35 18.42
N PHE A 157 -2.15 -5.45 17.69
CA PHE A 157 -2.73 -6.67 18.21
C PHE A 157 -1.64 -7.73 18.41
N VAL A 158 -0.80 -7.93 17.39
CA VAL A 158 0.34 -8.85 17.44
C VAL A 158 1.65 -8.26 16.92
N SER A 159 1.68 -7.00 16.48
CA SER A 159 2.90 -6.25 16.17
C SER A 159 3.31 -5.27 17.28
N ALA A 160 4.33 -4.44 17.02
CA ALA A 160 4.78 -3.38 17.91
C ALA A 160 4.25 -2.00 17.48
N GLU A 161 4.24 -1.04 18.42
CA GLU A 161 3.77 0.32 18.16
C GLU A 161 4.73 1.09 17.24
N GLY A 162 4.24 2.12 16.55
CA GLY A 162 5.07 3.04 15.78
C GLY A 162 5.26 2.70 14.29
N GLU A 163 4.55 1.69 13.77
CA GLU A 163 4.63 1.25 12.37
C GLU A 163 3.81 2.09 11.37
N GLY A 164 3.50 3.34 11.70
CA GLY A 164 2.71 4.26 10.86
C GLY A 164 1.38 4.67 11.50
N THR A 165 0.42 5.05 10.67
CA THR A 165 -0.92 5.50 11.08
C THR A 165 -1.99 4.84 10.23
N LEU A 166 -3.18 4.64 10.79
CA LEU A 166 -4.30 3.98 10.10
C LEU A 166 -4.65 4.70 8.78
N TYR A 167 -4.65 3.97 7.67
CA TYR A 167 -5.26 4.47 6.43
C TYR A 167 -6.79 4.53 6.60
N PRO A 168 -7.46 5.61 6.20
CA PRO A 168 -8.89 5.82 6.45
C PRO A 168 -9.81 4.73 5.89
N LEU A 169 -9.38 4.04 4.83
CA LEU A 169 -10.17 2.99 4.19
C LEU A 169 -10.21 1.66 4.95
N PHE A 170 -9.37 1.44 5.97
CA PHE A 170 -9.34 0.16 6.70
C PHE A 170 -10.15 0.15 8.00
N ARG A 171 -11.18 0.99 8.15
CA ARG A 171 -11.89 1.18 9.44
C ARG A 171 -12.81 0.04 9.90
N SER A 172 -13.07 -0.98 9.08
CA SER A 172 -13.91 -2.12 9.44
C SER A 172 -13.34 -3.43 8.90
N ASP A 173 -13.74 -4.57 9.48
CA ASP A 173 -13.31 -5.88 8.99
C ASP A 173 -13.70 -6.05 7.51
N ALA A 174 -14.94 -5.70 7.16
CA ALA A 174 -15.40 -5.73 5.78
C ALA A 174 -14.52 -4.91 4.82
N ALA A 175 -14.01 -3.77 5.26
CA ALA A 175 -13.14 -2.91 4.44
C ALA A 175 -11.70 -3.45 4.29
N ARG A 176 -11.31 -4.41 5.15
CA ARG A 176 -10.02 -5.09 5.11
C ARG A 176 -10.04 -6.41 4.35
N ILE A 177 -11.22 -6.94 4.02
CA ILE A 177 -11.33 -8.15 3.21
C ILE A 177 -10.75 -7.87 1.81
N LYS A 178 -9.77 -8.69 1.42
CA LYS A 178 -9.24 -8.73 0.04
C LYS A 178 -9.52 -10.09 -0.57
N THR A 179 -9.70 -10.11 -1.88
CA THR A 179 -9.89 -11.35 -2.64
C THR A 179 -8.68 -11.67 -3.50
N ALA A 180 -8.46 -12.95 -3.74
CA ALA A 180 -7.53 -13.50 -4.73
C ALA A 180 -8.29 -14.50 -5.59
N GLY A 181 -8.24 -14.38 -6.93
CA GLY A 181 -9.03 -15.25 -7.81
C GLY A 181 -10.55 -15.20 -7.56
N GLY A 182 -11.05 -14.08 -7.01
CA GLY A 182 -12.48 -13.88 -6.71
C GLY A 182 -12.95 -14.36 -5.34
N SER A 183 -12.11 -15.04 -4.55
CA SER A 183 -12.49 -15.52 -3.20
C SER A 183 -11.76 -14.73 -2.10
N PRO A 184 -12.39 -14.49 -0.93
CA PRO A 184 -11.71 -13.89 0.22
C PRO A 184 -10.43 -14.65 0.57
N SER A 185 -9.36 -13.93 0.85
CA SER A 185 -8.03 -14.50 1.06
C SER A 185 -7.34 -13.85 2.25
N VAL A 186 -6.58 -14.66 2.99
CA VAL A 186 -5.61 -14.13 3.95
C VAL A 186 -4.56 -13.34 3.18
N TRP A 187 -4.19 -12.15 3.64
CA TRP A 187 -3.19 -11.32 2.97
C TRP A 187 -2.15 -10.74 3.90
N TRP A 188 -0.94 -10.59 3.38
CA TRP A 188 0.24 -10.23 4.17
C TRP A 188 0.26 -8.79 4.65
N LEU A 189 0.79 -8.61 5.85
CA LEU A 189 1.28 -7.34 6.37
C LEU A 189 2.80 -7.42 6.55
N ARG A 190 3.50 -6.27 6.50
CA ARG A 190 4.97 -6.24 6.67
C ARG A 190 5.43 -6.45 8.11
N SER A 191 4.54 -6.28 9.08
CA SER A 191 4.83 -6.36 10.50
C SER A 191 5.17 -7.79 10.95
N PRO A 192 6.34 -8.06 11.53
CA PRO A 192 6.61 -9.33 12.20
C PRO A 192 5.72 -9.51 13.45
N HIS A 193 5.49 -10.76 13.84
CA HIS A 193 4.76 -11.06 15.07
C HIS A 193 5.65 -10.84 16.31
N ILE A 194 5.17 -10.09 17.31
CA ILE A 194 5.95 -9.70 18.48
C ILE A 194 6.26 -10.85 19.43
N GLY A 195 5.37 -11.83 19.52
CA GLY A 195 5.52 -13.01 20.40
C GLY A 195 6.23 -14.22 19.78
N THR A 196 6.66 -14.18 18.50
CA THR A 196 7.36 -15.31 17.89
C THR A 196 8.22 -14.91 16.69
N GLY A 197 9.39 -15.54 16.54
CA GLY A 197 10.33 -15.28 15.45
C GLY A 197 10.05 -16.03 14.15
N VAL A 198 8.84 -16.56 13.95
CA VAL A 198 8.52 -17.38 12.76
C VAL A 198 7.29 -16.92 11.97
N HIS A 199 6.58 -15.88 12.43
CA HIS A 199 5.35 -15.38 11.81
C HIS A 199 5.45 -13.89 11.42
N PHE A 200 4.68 -13.52 10.40
CA PHE A 200 4.32 -12.13 10.11
C PHE A 200 2.82 -11.94 10.31
N CYS A 201 2.43 -10.71 10.59
CA CYS A 201 1.03 -10.30 10.69
C CYS A 201 0.35 -10.46 9.33
N SER A 202 -0.94 -10.73 9.37
CA SER A 202 -1.80 -10.82 8.21
C SER A 202 -3.20 -10.32 8.56
N VAL A 203 -4.02 -10.14 7.54
CA VAL A 203 -5.46 -10.00 7.70
C VAL A 203 -6.09 -11.29 7.23
N ASP A 204 -6.98 -11.86 8.04
CA ASP A 204 -7.69 -13.09 7.69
C ASP A 204 -8.77 -12.87 6.61
N ALA A 205 -9.38 -13.95 6.14
CA ALA A 205 -10.39 -13.90 5.08
C ALA A 205 -11.71 -13.21 5.50
N GLN A 206 -11.92 -12.98 6.79
CA GLN A 206 -13.05 -12.27 7.37
C GLN A 206 -12.71 -10.80 7.63
N GLY A 207 -11.48 -10.37 7.33
CA GLY A 207 -11.01 -9.01 7.59
C GLY A 207 -10.55 -8.79 9.03
N GLY A 208 -10.40 -9.86 9.81
CA GLY A 208 -9.91 -9.94 11.19
C GLY A 208 -8.40 -10.14 11.29
N ASN A 209 -7.89 -10.20 12.52
CA ASN A 209 -6.45 -10.26 12.78
C ASN A 209 -5.91 -11.65 12.44
N GLY A 210 -4.82 -11.69 11.68
CA GLY A 210 -4.14 -12.91 11.33
C GLY A 210 -2.66 -12.85 11.66
N SER A 211 -2.06 -14.02 11.80
CA SER A 211 -0.63 -14.19 11.68
C SER A 211 -0.37 -15.43 10.84
N THR A 212 0.59 -15.36 9.94
CA THR A 212 0.87 -16.46 9.02
C THR A 212 2.36 -16.79 9.09
N LEU A 213 2.65 -18.09 9.12
CA LEU A 213 4.02 -18.62 9.15
C LEU A 213 4.80 -17.99 8.00
N ALA A 214 6.03 -17.53 8.23
CA ALA A 214 6.77 -16.81 7.20
C ALA A 214 6.98 -17.63 5.90
N SER A 215 7.03 -18.96 6.02
CA SER A 215 7.07 -19.91 4.89
C SER A 215 5.70 -20.39 4.39
N GLY A 216 4.60 -19.91 4.98
CA GLY A 216 3.25 -20.11 4.46
C GLY A 216 3.01 -19.21 3.24
N THR A 217 1.95 -19.49 2.48
CA THR A 217 1.55 -18.67 1.32
C THR A 217 0.32 -17.84 1.68
N ALA A 218 0.35 -16.54 1.42
CA ALA A 218 -0.81 -15.65 1.54
C ALA A 218 -0.87 -14.66 0.37
N GLY A 219 -2.01 -13.98 0.25
CA GLY A 219 -2.27 -12.96 -0.78
C GLY A 219 -1.34 -11.75 -0.65
N VAL A 220 -0.96 -11.19 -1.79
CA VAL A 220 -0.10 -10.01 -1.87
C VAL A 220 -0.93 -8.81 -2.32
N SER A 221 -0.96 -7.76 -1.50
CA SER A 221 -1.58 -6.47 -1.82
C SER A 221 -0.62 -5.37 -1.40
N VAL A 222 -0.22 -4.51 -2.35
CA VAL A 222 0.80 -3.49 -2.09
C VAL A 222 0.24 -2.07 -2.06
N GLY A 223 0.92 -1.20 -1.33
CA GLY A 223 0.81 0.26 -1.42
C GLY A 223 1.99 0.87 -2.18
N PHE A 224 1.79 2.06 -2.74
CA PHE A 224 2.82 2.89 -3.36
C PHE A 224 2.44 4.38 -3.37
N CYS A 225 3.43 5.26 -3.51
CA CYS A 225 3.23 6.72 -3.58
C CYS A 225 3.54 7.28 -4.98
N ILE A 226 2.81 8.32 -5.37
CA ILE A 226 3.12 9.18 -6.52
C ILE A 226 3.12 10.66 -6.12
#